data_AF-A0A3A8PFD3-F1
#
_entry.id   AF-A0A3A8PFD3-F1
#
_cell.length_a   1.000
_cell.length_b   1.000
_cell.length_c   1.000
_cell.angle_alpha   90.00
_cell.angle_beta   90.00
_cell.angle_gamma   90.00
#
_symmetry.space_group_name_H-M   'P 1'
#
loop_
_entity.id
_entity.type
_entity.pdbx_description
1 polymer ?
#
loop_
_entity_poly.entity_id
_entity_poly.type
_entity_poly.pdbx_seq_one_letter_code
_entity_poly.pdbx_strand_id
1 'polypeptide(L)'
;MPVAAIEAAPALLQEVRRTVDARLGAGRYGLPPLLDELGQTLARMLPGPGDARLSPEEQQQARASFAGMVDTLEDVLEALHRSGRAGNVMGWGER
;
A
#
# COMPACT_ATOMS: atom_id res chain seq x y z
N MET A 1 -22.18 -10.34 -10.85
CA MET A 1 -21.55 -11.13 -9.76
C MET A 1 -20.37 -10.32 -9.17
N PRO A 2 -20.54 -9.56 -8.08
CA PRO A 2 -19.45 -8.74 -7.51
C PRO A 2 -18.70 -9.39 -6.32
N VAL A 3 -19.11 -10.58 -5.86
CA VAL A 3 -18.61 -11.22 -4.63
C VAL A 3 -17.08 -11.46 -4.67
N ALA A 4 -16.55 -11.85 -5.83
CA ALA A 4 -15.12 -12.15 -5.99
C ALA A 4 -14.20 -10.93 -5.83
N ALA A 5 -14.66 -9.71 -6.18
CA ALA A 5 -13.84 -8.51 -6.11
C ALA A 5 -13.66 -8.00 -4.66
N ILE A 6 -14.66 -8.24 -3.81
CA ILE A 6 -14.65 -7.86 -2.40
C ILE A 6 -13.68 -8.76 -1.61
N GLU A 7 -13.68 -10.06 -1.91
CA GLU A 7 -12.74 -11.03 -1.29
C GLU A 7 -11.30 -10.87 -1.82
N ALA A 8 -11.12 -10.40 -3.05
CA ALA A 8 -9.80 -10.24 -3.67
C ALA A 8 -8.98 -9.09 -3.08
N ALA A 9 -9.61 -8.02 -2.59
CA ALA A 9 -8.89 -6.82 -2.19
C ALA A 9 -8.05 -7.00 -0.91
N PRO A 10 -8.55 -7.65 0.17
CA PRO A 10 -7.72 -7.99 1.33
C PRO A 10 -6.55 -8.90 0.96
N ALA A 11 -6.77 -9.86 0.06
CA ALA A 11 -5.71 -10.75 -0.42
C ALA A 11 -4.63 -10.00 -1.22
N LEU A 12 -5.03 -9.05 -2.07
CA LEU A 12 -4.12 -8.22 -2.85
C LEU A 12 -3.23 -7.36 -1.93
N LEU A 13 -3.81 -6.76 -0.88
CA LEU A 13 -3.03 -5.96 0.07
C LEU A 13 -2.05 -6.81 0.88
N GLN A 14 -2.44 -8.03 1.27
CA GLN A 14 -1.51 -8.96 1.93
C GLN A 14 -0.35 -9.33 1.01
N GLU A 15 -0.60 -9.50 -0.30
CA GLU A 15 0.45 -9.74 -1.28
C GLU A 15 1.36 -8.52 -1.46
N VAL A 16 0.81 -7.30 -1.45
CA VAL A 16 1.60 -6.05 -1.44
C VAL A 16 2.49 -5.98 -0.20
N ARG A 17 1.95 -6.23 1.00
CA ARG A 17 2.71 -6.25 2.26
C ARG A 17 3.85 -7.27 2.19
N ARG A 18 3.55 -8.50 1.77
CA ARG A 18 4.55 -9.56 1.59
C ARG A 18 5.65 -9.16 0.60
N THR A 19 5.27 -8.57 -0.53
CA THR A 19 6.20 -8.13 -1.56
C THR A 19 7.11 -7.00 -1.07
N VAL A 20 6.54 -6.03 -0.36
CA VAL A 20 7.27 -4.93 0.27
C VAL A 20 8.27 -5.47 1.29
N ASP A 21 7.84 -6.35 2.21
CA ASP A 21 8.72 -6.96 3.20
C ASP A 21 9.85 -7.77 2.53
N ALA A 22 9.53 -8.57 1.51
CA ALA A 22 10.50 -9.39 0.79
C ALA A 22 11.55 -8.57 0.01
N ARG A 23 11.15 -7.43 -0.56
CA ARG A 23 12.05 -6.59 -1.39
C ARG A 23 12.85 -5.58 -0.60
N LEU A 24 12.28 -5.03 0.48
CA LEU A 24 12.89 -3.91 1.20
C LEU A 24 13.53 -4.33 2.52
N GLY A 25 13.16 -5.48 3.10
CA GLY A 25 13.80 -6.01 4.31
C GLY A 25 13.94 -4.96 5.42
N ALA A 26 15.18 -4.68 5.84
CA ALA A 26 15.49 -3.69 6.88
C ALA A 26 15.31 -2.21 6.42
N GLY A 27 15.19 -1.94 5.12
CA GLY A 27 15.00 -0.60 4.55
C GLY A 27 13.56 -0.08 4.59
N ARG A 28 12.63 -0.79 5.24
CA ARG A 28 11.19 -0.47 5.29
C ARG A 28 10.81 0.70 6.20
N TYR A 29 11.76 1.48 6.73
CA TYR A 29 11.45 2.54 7.70
C TYR A 29 10.36 3.48 7.15
N GLY A 30 9.22 3.53 7.85
CA GLY A 30 8.06 4.36 7.49
C GLY A 30 6.98 3.69 6.62
N LEU A 31 7.26 2.53 6.00
CA LEU A 31 6.26 1.82 5.18
C LEU A 31 5.19 1.03 5.97
N PRO A 32 5.50 0.37 7.11
CA PRO A 32 4.50 -0.39 7.84
C PRO A 32 3.26 0.41 8.26
N PRO A 33 3.38 1.64 8.82
CA PRO A 33 2.20 2.46 9.15
C PRO A 33 1.33 2.77 7.94
N LEU A 34 1.93 3.11 6.80
CA LEU A 34 1.20 3.41 5.56
C LEU A 34 0.44 2.18 5.03
N LEU A 35 1.06 1.01 5.09
CA LEU A 35 0.41 -0.25 4.69
C LEU A 35 -0.71 -0.66 5.64
N ASP A 36 -0.59 -0.35 6.93
CA ASP A 36 -1.63 -0.59 7.93
C ASP A 36 -2.85 0.32 7.69
N GLU A 37 -2.62 1.60 7.38
CA GLU A 37 -3.68 2.57 7.06
C GLU A 37 -4.41 2.22 5.75
N LEU A 38 -3.67 1.80 4.73
CA LEU A 38 -4.23 1.26 3.48
C LEU A 38 -5.16 0.07 3.75
N GLY A 39 -4.75 -0.83 4.65
CA GLY A 39 -5.56 -2.00 5.02
C GLY A 39 -6.82 -1.67 5.78
N GLN A 40 -6.73 -0.76 6.74
CA GLN A 40 -7.90 -0.30 7.48
C GLN A 40 -8.91 0.39 6.56
N THR A 41 -8.44 1.25 5.66
CA THR A 41 -9.30 1.95 4.70
C THR A 41 -9.95 0.97 3.72
N LEU A 42 -9.21 -0.02 3.24
CA LEU A 42 -9.74 -1.06 2.35
C LEU A 42 -10.80 -1.92 3.04
N ALA A 43 -10.54 -2.36 4.28
CA ALA A 43 -11.50 -3.13 5.09
C ALA A 43 -12.79 -2.32 5.35
N ARG A 44 -12.67 -1.01 5.57
CA ARG A 44 -13.81 -0.11 5.73
C ARG A 44 -14.63 0.03 4.44
N MET A 45 -13.97 0.06 3.28
CA MET A 45 -14.62 0.16 1.97
C MET A 45 -15.27 -1.15 1.50
N LEU A 46 -14.78 -2.28 2.00
CA LEU A 46 -15.19 -3.63 1.62
C LEU A 46 -15.56 -4.43 2.87
N PRO A 47 -16.62 -3.99 3.58
CA PRO A 47 -17.06 -4.62 4.82
C PRO A 47 -17.49 -6.07 4.59
N GLY A 48 -17.28 -6.92 5.59
CA GLY A 48 -17.64 -8.33 5.53
C GLY A 48 -19.16 -8.57 5.50
N PRO A 49 -19.58 -9.83 5.34
CA PRO A 49 -21.00 -10.19 5.43
C PRO A 49 -21.55 -9.84 6.82
N GLY A 50 -22.54 -8.94 6.88
CA GLY A 50 -23.17 -8.52 8.13
C GLY A 50 -22.58 -7.24 8.75
N ASP A 51 -21.47 -6.73 8.22
CA ASP A 51 -20.90 -5.46 8.63
C ASP A 51 -21.67 -4.27 8.01
N ALA A 52 -21.68 -3.16 8.74
CA ALA A 52 -22.31 -1.93 8.27
C ALA A 52 -21.60 -1.38 7.03
N ARG A 53 -22.37 -1.15 5.96
CA ARG A 53 -21.87 -0.47 4.77
C ARG A 53 -21.76 1.03 5.01
N LEU A 54 -20.72 1.63 4.45
CA LEU A 54 -20.58 3.08 4.41
C LEU A 54 -21.73 3.71 3.63
N SER A 55 -22.11 4.92 4.02
CA SER A 55 -22.94 5.76 3.17
C SER A 55 -22.22 6.07 1.84
N PRO A 56 -22.93 6.47 0.77
CA PRO A 56 -22.30 6.81 -0.50
C PRO A 56 -21.21 7.89 -0.39
N GLU A 57 -21.43 8.90 0.45
CA GLU A 57 -20.48 9.98 0.70
C GLU A 57 -19.22 9.48 1.42
N GLU A 58 -19.39 8.70 2.50
CA GLU A 58 -18.27 8.08 3.20
C GLU A 58 -17.51 7.10 2.32
N GLN A 59 -18.20 6.37 1.44
CA GLN A 59 -17.58 5.48 0.46
C GLN A 59 -16.73 6.26 -0.54
N GLN A 60 -17.21 7.41 -1.00
CA GLN A 60 -16.46 8.27 -1.92
C GLN A 60 -15.22 8.89 -1.24
N GLN A 61 -15.37 9.33 0.01
CA GLN A 61 -14.26 9.86 0.81
C GLN A 61 -13.20 8.79 1.08
N ALA A 62 -13.63 7.57 1.44
CA ALA A 62 -12.73 6.45 1.66
C ALA A 62 -11.98 6.05 0.38
N ARG A 63 -12.64 6.09 -0.79
CA ARG A 63 -12.00 5.85 -2.09
C ARG A 63 -10.95 6.91 -2.42
N ALA A 64 -11.26 8.18 -2.20
CA ALA A 64 -10.33 9.28 -2.43
C ALA A 64 -9.10 9.19 -1.52
N SER A 65 -9.32 8.91 -0.23
CA SER A 65 -8.25 8.68 0.74
C SER A 65 -7.36 7.50 0.34
N PHE A 66 -7.98 6.37 -0.04
CA PHE A 66 -7.26 5.18 -0.48
C PHE A 66 -6.38 5.46 -1.71
N ALA A 67 -6.91 6.17 -2.71
CA ALA A 67 -6.14 6.55 -3.89
C ALA A 67 -4.91 7.39 -3.51
N GLY A 68 -5.08 8.43 -2.69
CA GLY A 68 -3.96 9.29 -2.28
C GLY A 68 -2.89 8.55 -1.45
N MET A 69 -3.29 7.56 -0.64
CA MET A 69 -2.32 6.71 0.08
C MET A 69 -1.55 5.77 -0.87
N VAL A 70 -2.19 5.27 -1.93
CA VAL A 70 -1.52 4.47 -2.97
C VAL A 70 -0.51 5.34 -3.72
N ASP A 71 -0.89 6.57 -4.10
CA ASP A 71 0.03 7.52 -4.76
C ASP A 71 1.25 7.81 -3.86
N THR A 72 1.01 8.03 -2.57
CA THR A 72 2.10 8.23 -1.59
C THR A 72 3.00 7.00 -1.47
N LEU A 73 2.43 5.80 -1.48
CA LEU A 73 3.19 4.56 -1.45
C LEU A 73 4.07 4.43 -2.71
N GLU A 74 3.54 4.77 -3.88
CA GLU A 74 4.30 4.80 -5.14
C GLU A 74 5.48 5.77 -5.05
N ASP A 75 5.26 7.00 -4.59
CA ASP A 75 6.31 8.01 -4.41
C ASP A 75 7.44 7.53 -3.48
N VAL A 76 7.08 6.90 -2.36
CA VAL A 76 8.05 6.36 -1.40
C VAL A 76 8.83 5.20 -2.02
N LEU A 77 8.16 4.27 -2.70
CA LEU A 77 8.81 3.15 -3.38
C LEU A 77 9.74 3.65 -4.49
N GLU A 78 9.34 4.69 -5.22
CA GLU A 78 10.18 5.29 -6.26
C GLU A 78 11.40 5.99 -5.65
N ALA A 79 11.24 6.73 -4.55
CA ALA A 79 12.34 7.35 -3.83
C ALA A 79 13.34 6.31 -3.27
N LEU A 80 12.85 5.19 -2.75
CA LEU A 80 13.67 4.06 -2.32
C LEU A 80 14.40 3.43 -3.51
N HIS A 81 13.74 3.24 -4.65
CA HIS A 81 14.38 2.73 -5.85
C HIS A 81 15.47 3.69 -6.38
N ARG A 82 15.20 5.00 -6.40
CA ARG A 82 16.18 6.02 -6.80
C ARG A 82 17.39 6.06 -5.86
N SER A 83 17.17 6.01 -4.55
CA SER A 83 18.26 6.00 -3.56
C SER A 83 19.09 4.72 -3.59
N GLY A 84 18.48 3.55 -3.77
CA GLY A 84 19.19 2.28 -3.97
C GLY A 84 20.04 2.27 -5.24
N ARG A 85 19.58 2.90 -6.33
CA ARG A 85 20.41 3.11 -7.53
C ARG A 85 21.54 4.12 -7.29
N ALA A 86 21.28 5.22 -6.58
CA ALA A 86 22.32 6.19 -6.24
C ALA A 86 23.43 5.58 -5.36
N GLY A 87 23.07 4.70 -4.42
CA GLY A 87 24.03 3.93 -3.61
C GLY A 87 24.88 2.96 -4.44
N ASN A 88 24.30 2.33 -5.47
CA ASN A 88 25.05 1.49 -6.42
C ASN A 88 25.91 2.28 -7.41
N VAL A 89 25.52 3.52 -7.75
CA VAL A 89 26.30 4.42 -8.61
C VAL A 89 27.46 5.07 -7.83
N MET A 90 27.31 5.32 -6.53
CA MET A 90 28.40 5.82 -5.67
C MET A 90 29.43 4.74 -5.29
N GLY A 91 29.23 3.48 -5.73
CA GLY A 91 30.21 2.40 -5.65
C GLY A 91 31.20 2.35 -6.82
N TRP A 92 31.28 3.40 -7.65
CA TRP A 92 32.22 3.51 -8.77
C TRP A 92 32.94 4.87 -8.73
N GLY A 93 33.84 5.02 -7.76
CA GLY A 93 34.73 6.17 -7.67
C GLY A 93 35.54 6.13 -6.39
N GLU A 94 36.81 5.76 -6.51
CA GLU A 94 37.83 5.63 -5.45
C GLU A 94 37.76 4.30 -4.65
N ARG A 95 38.81 3.49 -4.55
CA ARG A 95 40.17 3.49 -5.10
C ARG A 95 40.77 2.11 -4.83
#